data_AF-A0A9D5P1S4-F1
#
_entry.id   AF-A0A9D5P1S4-F1
#
_cell.length_a   1.000
_cell.length_b   1.000
_cell.length_c   1.000
_cell.angle_alpha   90.00
_cell.angle_beta   90.00
_cell.angle_gamma   90.00
#
_symmetry.space_group_name_H-M   'P 1'
#
loop_
_entity.id
_entity.type
_entity.pdbx_description
1 polymer ?
#
loop_
_entity_poly.entity_id
_entity_poly.type
_entity_poly.pdbx_seq_one_letter_code
_entity_poly.pdbx_strand_id
1 'polypeptide(L)'
;MKRLFIIAMMALTCVPYVNAQIYKTEGYCGTDTKWTFDGYTLVISNDNDKGQPVAIREYNMEKQLAPWTKARLDVRKVEIQKGVTRIGSCAFANCQNLQEVVFTGTDLVEIGWGAFLNCSRLRNISLPVQVRLIETIAFANCNSLASVTIPDQCRVGDQAFVSCDNLKSIEMSPTAIIGHHAFASEVNINNKVRHAMYSGEIIRLPAYINPDNSHEYGLSSAAVEKITKNRIQEIDYDYQTSSVDKLEVTSSITRNNTYALIIGNQNYRFASDVPYAIHDARVFGDYCKKVLGIPAGNIHIAEDATKQMIMEEELEDWVKSINNRDEKKLIVYYAGHGVPDVKNKNKAYILPTDVRGTNPKRGIALDEFYAKLGELEFNQTTIFLDACFSGVNRSNEGVTEGLRAVEIDAEDTELGGGSLVVFSAAQGNETAQGYPEQGHGLFTYYLLDALQKTNGVISFGELSDHIKDNVSNQARELKMHKKQTPTTNTSDKIANAWRNFSF
;
A
#
# COMPACT_ATOMS: atom_id res chain seq x y z
N MET A 1 -33.43 -39.28 77.83
CA MET A 1 -32.28 -39.54 76.92
C MET A 1 -32.44 -38.70 75.67
N LYS A 2 -31.46 -37.82 75.43
CA LYS A 2 -31.11 -37.11 74.18
C LYS A 2 -32.14 -36.15 73.55
N ARG A 3 -32.10 -34.89 73.98
CA ARG A 3 -32.34 -33.72 73.13
C ARG A 3 -31.18 -32.74 73.33
N LEU A 4 -30.23 -32.74 72.39
CA LEU A 4 -29.08 -31.83 72.35
C LEU A 4 -28.67 -31.66 70.86
N PHE A 5 -28.42 -30.41 70.46
CA PHE A 5 -27.86 -29.91 69.18
C PHE A 5 -28.80 -29.96 67.95
N ILE A 6 -29.48 -28.86 67.60
CA ILE A 6 -29.02 -27.71 66.76
C ILE A 6 -28.60 -28.19 65.36
N ILE A 7 -29.37 -27.82 64.33
CA ILE A 7 -28.91 -27.26 63.06
C ILE A 7 -30.10 -26.54 62.41
N ALA A 8 -29.85 -25.29 62.01
CA ALA A 8 -30.72 -24.48 61.20
C ALA A 8 -31.00 -25.17 59.84
N MET A 9 -32.23 -25.62 59.64
CA MET A 9 -32.79 -25.99 58.33
C MET A 9 -34.28 -25.66 58.34
N MET A 10 -34.62 -24.40 58.12
CA MET A 10 -35.86 -24.03 57.42
C MET A 10 -35.41 -23.76 55.97
N ALA A 11 -35.47 -24.78 55.10
CA ALA A 11 -36.57 -24.93 54.16
C ALA A 11 -36.80 -23.60 53.41
N LEU A 12 -35.94 -23.26 52.45
CA LEU A 12 -35.96 -23.78 51.08
C LEU A 12 -37.40 -23.84 50.52
N THR A 13 -37.92 -22.69 50.07
CA THR A 13 -38.83 -22.56 48.90
C THR A 13 -39.23 -21.09 48.74
N CYS A 14 -38.50 -20.38 47.87
CA CYS A 14 -38.99 -19.32 46.98
C CYS A 14 -37.77 -18.54 46.46
N VAL A 15 -36.90 -19.23 45.70
CA VAL A 15 -36.22 -18.53 44.62
C VAL A 15 -37.27 -18.46 43.52
N PRO A 16 -37.68 -17.28 43.02
CA PRO A 16 -38.34 -17.24 41.74
C PRO A 16 -37.26 -17.70 40.75
N TYR A 17 -37.32 -18.98 40.39
CA TYR A 17 -36.77 -19.48 39.15
C TYR A 17 -37.58 -18.76 38.07
N VAL A 18 -37.18 -17.52 37.75
CA VAL A 18 -37.61 -16.88 36.53
C VAL A 18 -36.96 -17.73 35.46
N ASN A 19 -37.74 -18.69 35.00
CA ASN A 19 -37.51 -19.43 33.79
C ASN A 19 -37.39 -18.35 32.71
N ALA A 20 -36.17 -17.89 32.43
CA ALA A 20 -35.89 -17.04 31.30
C ALA A 20 -36.15 -17.92 30.08
N GLN A 21 -37.41 -18.02 29.69
CA GLN A 21 -37.75 -18.24 28.30
C GLN A 21 -37.00 -17.15 27.56
N ILE A 22 -35.87 -17.52 26.98
CA ILE A 22 -35.18 -16.73 25.98
C ILE A 22 -36.23 -16.57 24.89
N TYR A 23 -36.96 -15.46 24.90
CA TYR A 23 -37.90 -15.15 23.85
C TYR A 23 -37.05 -14.91 22.63
N LYS A 24 -36.97 -15.93 21.76
CA LYS A 24 -36.42 -15.78 20.43
C LYS A 24 -37.20 -14.64 19.77
N THR A 25 -36.49 -13.55 19.52
CA THR A 25 -37.08 -12.39 18.83
C THR A 25 -36.73 -12.49 17.36
N GLU A 26 -37.61 -12.00 16.51
CA GLU A 26 -37.39 -11.99 15.07
C GLU A 26 -38.07 -10.79 14.43
N GLY A 27 -37.67 -10.49 13.20
CA GLY A 27 -38.28 -9.44 12.40
C GLY A 27 -37.51 -9.24 11.09
N TYR A 28 -37.70 -8.08 10.48
CA TYR A 28 -37.02 -7.72 9.24
C TYR A 28 -36.10 -6.53 9.43
N CYS A 29 -34.98 -6.55 8.71
CA CYS A 29 -33.95 -5.52 8.71
C CYS A 29 -33.66 -4.99 7.29
N GLY A 30 -34.60 -5.20 6.37
CA GLY A 30 -34.52 -4.88 4.95
C GLY A 30 -35.75 -5.43 4.23
N THR A 31 -35.84 -5.25 2.92
CA THR A 31 -36.82 -5.99 2.10
C THR A 31 -36.35 -7.45 2.05
N ASP A 32 -37.20 -8.38 2.48
CA ASP A 32 -36.92 -9.82 2.52
C ASP A 32 -35.63 -10.22 3.27
N THR A 33 -35.15 -9.35 4.17
CA THR A 33 -33.97 -9.62 5.01
C THR A 33 -34.43 -9.86 6.44
N LYS A 34 -34.50 -11.13 6.83
CA LYS A 34 -35.00 -11.55 8.14
C LYS A 34 -33.86 -11.59 9.17
N TRP A 35 -34.18 -11.27 10.42
CA TRP A 35 -33.28 -11.48 11.54
C TRP A 35 -33.95 -12.30 12.65
N THR A 36 -33.16 -13.09 13.38
CA THR A 36 -33.59 -13.76 14.60
C THR A 36 -32.53 -13.59 15.70
N PHE A 37 -32.94 -13.46 16.96
CA PHE A 37 -32.05 -13.31 18.10
C PHE A 37 -32.49 -14.21 19.25
N ASP A 38 -31.58 -15.06 19.71
CA ASP A 38 -31.81 -16.03 20.80
C ASP A 38 -31.20 -15.58 22.14
N GLY A 39 -31.04 -14.28 22.37
CA GLY A 39 -30.40 -13.76 23.58
C GLY A 39 -28.87 -13.82 23.55
N TYR A 40 -28.25 -14.46 22.54
CA TYR A 40 -26.80 -14.56 22.39
C TYR A 40 -26.34 -14.33 20.94
N THR A 41 -26.95 -15.04 19.99
CA THR A 41 -26.65 -15.06 18.56
C THR A 41 -27.71 -14.29 17.80
N LEU A 42 -27.28 -13.34 16.98
CA LEU A 42 -28.11 -12.64 16.00
C LEU A 42 -27.84 -13.25 14.61
N VAL A 43 -28.86 -13.87 14.03
CA VAL A 43 -28.78 -14.49 12.70
C VAL A 43 -29.51 -13.61 11.70
N ILE A 44 -28.87 -13.28 10.58
CA ILE A 44 -29.44 -12.55 9.44
C ILE A 44 -29.54 -13.48 8.24
N SER A 45 -30.74 -13.64 7.68
CA SER A 45 -31.04 -14.56 6.59
C SER A 45 -31.79 -13.89 5.45
N ASN A 46 -31.59 -14.43 4.26
CA ASN A 46 -32.39 -14.09 3.09
C ASN A 46 -33.72 -14.83 3.13
N ASP A 47 -34.82 -14.09 3.16
CA ASP A 47 -36.21 -14.60 3.19
C ASP A 47 -36.92 -14.37 1.84
N ASN A 48 -36.15 -14.10 0.77
CA ASN A 48 -36.68 -13.89 -0.57
C ASN A 48 -36.94 -15.24 -1.26
N ASP A 49 -38.21 -15.55 -1.49
CA ASP A 49 -38.65 -16.81 -2.12
C ASP A 49 -38.10 -17.03 -3.55
N LYS A 50 -37.62 -15.98 -4.22
CA LYS A 50 -37.06 -16.05 -5.58
C LYS A 50 -35.54 -16.18 -5.59
N GLY A 51 -34.90 -16.27 -4.42
CA GLY A 51 -33.45 -16.38 -4.28
C GLY A 51 -32.69 -15.12 -4.71
N GLN A 52 -33.36 -13.97 -4.77
CA GLN A 52 -32.69 -12.70 -5.11
C GLN A 52 -31.83 -12.24 -3.94
N PRO A 53 -30.69 -11.57 -4.20
CA PRO A 53 -29.85 -11.07 -3.13
C PRO A 53 -30.55 -9.97 -2.32
N VAL A 54 -30.31 -9.96 -1.01
CA VAL A 54 -30.90 -9.01 -0.06
C VAL A 54 -29.82 -8.24 0.68
N ALA A 55 -30.20 -7.15 1.35
CA ALA A 55 -29.28 -6.26 2.04
C ALA A 55 -29.82 -5.89 3.41
N ILE A 56 -28.94 -5.86 4.41
CA ILE A 56 -29.23 -5.20 5.67
C ILE A 56 -29.35 -3.70 5.37
N ARG A 57 -30.43 -3.09 5.84
CA ARG A 57 -30.74 -1.68 5.62
C ARG A 57 -29.66 -0.77 6.22
N GLU A 58 -29.50 0.41 5.63
CA GLU A 58 -28.73 1.52 6.21
C GLU A 58 -29.38 2.02 7.52
N TYR A 59 -28.57 2.20 8.55
CA TYR A 59 -28.97 2.77 9.84
C TYR A 59 -28.15 4.01 10.16
N ASN A 60 -28.65 4.82 11.09
CA ASN A 60 -27.90 5.93 11.68
C ASN A 60 -28.17 6.00 13.19
N MET A 61 -27.21 6.54 13.95
CA MET A 61 -27.25 6.50 15.41
C MET A 61 -28.30 7.44 16.06
N GLU A 62 -29.04 8.24 15.28
CA GLU A 62 -29.97 9.25 15.80
C GLU A 62 -31.45 8.95 15.52
N LYS A 63 -31.78 8.53 14.30
CA LYS A 63 -33.15 8.52 13.76
C LYS A 63 -33.59 7.16 13.23
N GLN A 64 -32.64 6.32 12.83
CA GLN A 64 -32.94 5.02 12.21
C GLN A 64 -32.02 3.96 12.80
N LEU A 65 -32.43 3.44 13.96
CA LEU A 65 -31.66 2.45 14.72
C LEU A 65 -31.91 1.03 14.19
N ALA A 66 -30.90 0.17 14.29
CA ALA A 66 -31.03 -1.25 13.96
C ALA A 66 -32.04 -1.95 14.91
N PRO A 67 -32.81 -2.96 14.46
CA PRO A 67 -33.84 -3.62 15.27
C PRO A 67 -33.32 -4.17 16.61
N TRP A 68 -32.08 -4.66 16.63
CA TRP A 68 -31.43 -5.21 17.83
C TRP A 68 -30.77 -4.16 18.74
N THR A 69 -30.95 -2.86 18.49
CA THR A 69 -30.29 -1.80 19.29
C THR A 69 -30.56 -1.91 20.79
N LYS A 70 -31.75 -2.35 21.19
CA LYS A 70 -32.10 -2.55 22.62
C LYS A 70 -31.32 -3.70 23.27
N ALA A 71 -30.94 -4.71 22.50
CA ALA A 71 -30.20 -5.89 22.94
C ALA A 71 -28.72 -5.86 22.51
N ARG A 72 -28.20 -4.73 22.00
CA ARG A 72 -26.84 -4.63 21.45
C ARG A 72 -25.73 -5.04 22.43
N LEU A 73 -25.97 -4.88 23.73
CA LEU A 73 -25.04 -5.29 24.78
C LEU A 73 -25.14 -6.79 25.10
N ASP A 74 -26.16 -7.49 24.60
CA ASP A 74 -26.33 -8.94 24.77
C ASP A 74 -25.83 -9.72 23.55
N VAL A 75 -25.78 -9.08 22.37
CA VAL A 75 -25.26 -9.69 21.14
C VAL A 75 -23.79 -10.07 21.32
N ARG A 76 -23.50 -11.38 21.28
CA ARG A 76 -22.12 -11.93 21.34
C ARG A 76 -21.66 -12.53 20.03
N LYS A 77 -22.59 -12.96 19.19
CA LYS A 77 -22.30 -13.54 17.88
C LYS A 77 -23.27 -12.98 16.83
N VAL A 78 -22.75 -12.68 15.65
CA VAL A 78 -23.55 -12.38 14.46
C VAL A 78 -23.29 -13.45 13.41
N GLU A 79 -24.34 -13.99 12.82
CA GLU A 79 -24.26 -14.90 11.66
C GLU A 79 -24.95 -14.27 10.46
N ILE A 80 -24.21 -14.07 9.38
CA ILE A 80 -24.72 -13.56 8.10
C ILE A 80 -24.78 -14.73 7.11
N GLN A 81 -25.98 -15.07 6.66
CA GLN A 81 -26.22 -16.23 5.81
C GLN A 81 -26.17 -15.90 4.31
N LYS A 82 -26.32 -16.94 3.48
CA LYS A 82 -26.36 -16.87 2.02
C LYS A 82 -27.36 -15.84 1.50
N GLY A 83 -27.00 -15.17 0.41
CA GLY A 83 -27.85 -14.20 -0.26
C GLY A 83 -27.84 -12.79 0.34
N VAL A 84 -27.18 -12.56 1.48
CA VAL A 84 -26.97 -11.20 2.02
C VAL A 84 -25.74 -10.59 1.35
N THR A 85 -25.92 -9.49 0.59
CA THR A 85 -24.84 -8.85 -0.20
C THR A 85 -24.29 -7.58 0.42
N ARG A 86 -25.00 -6.99 1.39
CA ARG A 86 -24.59 -5.74 2.03
C ARG A 86 -24.94 -5.74 3.52
N ILE A 87 -24.00 -5.27 4.33
CA ILE A 87 -24.25 -4.83 5.71
C ILE A 87 -24.38 -3.31 5.69
N GLY A 88 -25.55 -2.77 5.99
CA GLY A 88 -25.77 -1.33 6.00
C GLY A 88 -25.04 -0.58 7.12
N SER A 89 -24.92 0.73 6.95
CA SER A 89 -24.28 1.65 7.88
C SER A 89 -24.81 1.49 9.29
N CYS A 90 -23.93 1.57 10.29
CA CYS A 90 -24.24 1.47 11.72
C CYS A 90 -25.00 0.20 12.17
N ALA A 91 -25.13 -0.83 11.33
CA ALA A 91 -25.97 -2.00 11.63
C ALA A 91 -25.63 -2.68 12.96
N PHE A 92 -24.34 -2.86 13.26
CA PHE A 92 -23.85 -3.48 14.49
C PHE A 92 -23.06 -2.49 15.36
N ALA A 93 -23.19 -1.18 15.13
CA ALA A 93 -22.49 -0.17 15.90
C ALA A 93 -22.81 -0.28 17.41
N ASN A 94 -21.77 -0.19 18.24
CA ASN A 94 -21.81 -0.29 19.70
C ASN A 94 -22.30 -1.65 20.24
N CYS A 95 -22.21 -2.74 19.46
CA CYS A 95 -22.34 -4.09 20.00
C CYS A 95 -21.06 -4.47 20.77
N GLN A 96 -20.84 -3.82 21.91
CA GLN A 96 -19.58 -3.90 22.68
C GLN A 96 -19.24 -5.30 23.21
N ASN A 97 -20.23 -6.20 23.24
CA ASN A 97 -20.07 -7.59 23.66
C ASN A 97 -19.98 -8.58 22.50
N LEU A 98 -20.05 -8.12 21.25
CA LEU A 98 -19.87 -8.93 20.05
C LEU A 98 -18.44 -9.46 20.02
N GLN A 99 -18.30 -10.77 19.90
CA GLN A 99 -17.00 -11.47 19.92
C GLN A 99 -16.64 -12.06 18.56
N GLU A 100 -17.65 -12.44 17.77
CA GLU A 100 -17.50 -13.20 16.55
C GLU A 100 -18.56 -12.79 15.51
N VAL A 101 -18.12 -12.65 14.26
CA VAL A 101 -19.00 -12.52 13.09
C VAL A 101 -18.70 -13.67 12.15
N VAL A 102 -19.71 -14.46 11.83
CA VAL A 102 -19.61 -15.64 10.97
C VAL A 102 -20.37 -15.40 9.67
N PHE A 103 -19.74 -15.75 8.55
CA PHE A 103 -20.28 -15.62 7.20
C PHE A 103 -20.55 -17.01 6.61
N THR A 104 -21.81 -17.47 6.66
CA THR A 104 -22.17 -18.84 6.23
C THR A 104 -22.71 -18.81 4.80
N GLY A 105 -21.86 -19.20 3.83
CA GLY A 105 -22.25 -19.27 2.42
C GLY A 105 -22.71 -17.93 1.84
N THR A 106 -22.24 -16.82 2.41
CA THR A 106 -22.67 -15.45 2.09
C THR A 106 -22.23 -15.00 0.70
N ASP A 107 -22.92 -14.00 0.16
CA ASP A 107 -22.61 -13.28 -1.08
C ASP A 107 -22.18 -11.82 -0.79
N LEU A 108 -21.68 -11.56 0.42
CA LEU A 108 -21.37 -10.22 0.92
C LEU A 108 -20.34 -9.48 0.06
N VAL A 109 -20.73 -8.33 -0.49
CA VAL A 109 -19.88 -7.45 -1.31
C VAL A 109 -19.49 -6.18 -0.56
N GLU A 110 -20.33 -5.70 0.35
CA GLU A 110 -20.18 -4.36 0.95
C GLU A 110 -20.48 -4.32 2.45
N ILE A 111 -19.61 -3.61 3.18
CA ILE A 111 -19.74 -3.31 4.61
C ILE A 111 -19.81 -1.78 4.76
N GLY A 112 -20.97 -1.29 5.19
CA GLY A 112 -21.30 0.13 5.23
C GLY A 112 -20.63 0.93 6.36
N TRP A 113 -20.82 2.25 6.30
CA TRP A 113 -20.21 3.22 7.20
C TRP A 113 -20.45 2.88 8.68
N GLY A 114 -19.38 2.74 9.45
CA GLY A 114 -19.47 2.44 10.88
C GLY A 114 -20.23 1.15 11.23
N ALA A 115 -20.35 0.19 10.31
CA ALA A 115 -21.17 -1.02 10.50
C ALA A 115 -20.86 -1.79 11.80
N PHE A 116 -19.59 -1.85 12.21
CA PHE A 116 -19.09 -2.49 13.44
C PHE A 116 -18.35 -1.50 14.35
N LEU A 117 -18.66 -0.20 14.25
CA LEU A 117 -18.08 0.85 15.10
C LEU A 117 -18.23 0.48 16.60
N ASN A 118 -17.15 0.59 17.38
CA ASN A 118 -17.12 0.31 18.82
C ASN A 118 -17.51 -1.13 19.23
N CYS A 119 -17.31 -2.12 18.34
CA CYS A 119 -17.39 -3.54 18.69
C CYS A 119 -16.10 -4.01 19.40
N SER A 120 -15.81 -3.43 20.57
CA SER A 120 -14.51 -3.54 21.25
C SER A 120 -14.08 -4.94 21.67
N ARG A 121 -15.02 -5.90 21.72
CA ARG A 121 -14.76 -7.33 22.02
C ARG A 121 -14.67 -8.23 20.79
N LEU A 122 -14.83 -7.71 19.58
CA LEU A 122 -14.74 -8.48 18.35
C LEU A 122 -13.30 -8.97 18.19
N ARG A 123 -13.09 -10.29 18.25
CA ARG A 123 -11.73 -10.87 18.24
C ARG A 123 -11.28 -11.27 16.86
N ASN A 124 -12.20 -11.88 16.12
CA ASN A 124 -11.93 -12.50 14.83
C ASN A 124 -13.00 -12.07 13.84
N ILE A 125 -12.56 -11.68 12.64
CA ILE A 125 -13.42 -11.56 11.48
C ILE A 125 -12.67 -12.09 10.26
N SER A 126 -13.29 -13.07 9.58
CA SER A 126 -12.77 -13.62 8.33
C SER A 126 -13.67 -13.13 7.21
N LEU A 127 -13.27 -12.03 6.56
CA LEU A 127 -14.06 -11.42 5.50
C LEU A 127 -14.17 -12.36 4.29
N PRO A 128 -15.36 -12.50 3.69
CA PRO A 128 -15.52 -13.25 2.44
C PRO A 128 -14.66 -12.67 1.32
N VAL A 129 -14.13 -13.54 0.45
CA VAL A 129 -13.21 -13.15 -0.64
C VAL A 129 -13.84 -12.21 -1.68
N GLN A 130 -15.17 -12.17 -1.76
CA GLN A 130 -15.91 -11.29 -2.66
C GLN A 130 -16.19 -9.89 -2.10
N VAL A 131 -15.80 -9.56 -0.86
CA VAL A 131 -16.00 -8.20 -0.32
C VAL A 131 -15.16 -7.21 -1.12
N ARG A 132 -15.82 -6.20 -1.70
CA ARG A 132 -15.20 -5.16 -2.54
C ARG A 132 -15.16 -3.79 -1.87
N LEU A 133 -15.96 -3.58 -0.82
CA LEU A 133 -16.02 -2.29 -0.13
C LEU A 133 -16.20 -2.48 1.38
N ILE A 134 -15.31 -1.86 2.15
CA ILE A 134 -15.40 -1.62 3.58
C ILE A 134 -15.40 -0.11 3.74
N GLU A 135 -16.49 0.49 4.16
CA GLU A 135 -16.59 1.95 4.22
C GLU A 135 -15.85 2.58 5.41
N THR A 136 -15.82 3.91 5.43
CA THR A 136 -15.18 4.72 6.47
C THR A 136 -15.65 4.29 7.87
N ILE A 137 -14.69 4.21 8.80
CA ILE A 137 -14.87 3.81 10.21
C ILE A 137 -15.61 2.48 10.45
N ALA A 138 -15.76 1.60 9.45
CA ALA A 138 -16.57 0.38 9.55
C ALA A 138 -16.24 -0.52 10.74
N PHE A 139 -14.98 -0.62 11.13
CA PHE A 139 -14.44 -1.40 12.26
C PHE A 139 -13.69 -0.53 13.28
N ALA A 140 -13.91 0.78 13.30
CA ALA A 140 -13.24 1.68 14.23
C ALA A 140 -13.50 1.27 15.69
N ASN A 141 -12.47 1.33 16.54
CA ASN A 141 -12.48 0.92 17.94
C ASN A 141 -12.87 -0.56 18.18
N CYS A 142 -12.54 -1.47 17.27
CA CYS A 142 -12.59 -2.91 17.52
C CYS A 142 -11.34 -3.36 18.28
N ASN A 143 -11.15 -2.90 19.52
CA ASN A 143 -9.88 -3.03 20.25
C ASN A 143 -9.41 -4.47 20.48
N SER A 144 -10.28 -5.48 20.43
CA SER A 144 -9.90 -6.89 20.59
C SER A 144 -9.54 -7.60 19.28
N LEU A 145 -9.69 -6.93 18.13
CA LEU A 145 -9.47 -7.55 16.82
C LEU A 145 -7.99 -7.85 16.65
N ALA A 146 -7.63 -9.13 16.52
CA ALA A 146 -6.24 -9.56 16.53
C ALA A 146 -5.60 -9.58 15.13
N SER A 147 -6.39 -9.89 14.11
CA SER A 147 -5.94 -9.98 12.72
C SER A 147 -7.10 -9.70 11.77
N VAL A 148 -6.79 -9.20 10.58
CA VAL A 148 -7.76 -9.06 9.49
C VAL A 148 -7.13 -9.45 8.16
N THR A 149 -7.90 -10.14 7.33
CA THR A 149 -7.55 -10.44 5.93
C THR A 149 -8.39 -9.56 5.03
N ILE A 150 -7.74 -8.69 4.26
CA ILE A 150 -8.36 -7.79 3.29
C ILE A 150 -8.39 -8.48 1.92
N PRO A 151 -9.60 -8.73 1.37
CA PRO A 151 -9.73 -9.42 0.08
C PRO A 151 -9.14 -8.65 -1.10
N ASP A 152 -9.00 -9.36 -2.22
CA ASP A 152 -8.60 -8.78 -3.51
C ASP A 152 -9.60 -7.73 -4.01
N GLN A 153 -9.08 -6.64 -4.59
CA GLN A 153 -9.86 -5.51 -5.09
C GLN A 153 -10.76 -4.87 -4.03
N CYS A 154 -10.49 -5.11 -2.73
CA CYS A 154 -11.28 -4.56 -1.64
C CYS A 154 -10.87 -3.10 -1.39
N ARG A 155 -11.85 -2.20 -1.42
CA ARG A 155 -11.68 -0.80 -1.04
C ARG A 155 -11.97 -0.64 0.44
N VAL A 156 -10.93 -0.40 1.22
CA VAL A 156 -11.00 -0.06 2.64
C VAL A 156 -11.09 1.46 2.77
N GLY A 157 -12.13 1.96 3.42
CA GLY A 157 -12.38 3.39 3.61
C GLY A 157 -11.47 4.01 4.67
N ASP A 158 -11.50 5.34 4.74
CA ASP A 158 -10.71 6.09 5.70
C ASP A 158 -11.05 5.67 7.14
N GLN A 159 -10.03 5.53 7.98
CA GLN A 159 -10.17 5.15 9.38
C GLN A 159 -10.96 3.84 9.61
N ALA A 160 -11.11 2.98 8.60
CA ALA A 160 -11.98 1.80 8.68
C ALA A 160 -11.66 0.88 9.87
N PHE A 161 -10.40 0.76 10.27
CA PHE A 161 -9.93 -0.01 11.43
C PHE A 161 -9.16 0.89 12.42
N VAL A 162 -9.48 2.18 12.50
CA VAL A 162 -8.81 3.10 13.42
C VAL A 162 -8.97 2.63 14.87
N SER A 163 -7.90 2.73 15.67
CA SER A 163 -7.87 2.34 17.08
C SER A 163 -8.28 0.87 17.33
N CYS A 164 -7.92 -0.03 16.39
CA CYS A 164 -7.90 -1.47 16.63
C CYS A 164 -6.60 -1.87 17.33
N ASP A 165 -6.42 -1.48 18.59
CA ASP A 165 -5.11 -1.49 19.26
C ASP A 165 -4.46 -2.88 19.45
N ASN A 166 -5.24 -3.98 19.42
CA ASN A 166 -4.70 -5.35 19.45
C ASN A 166 -4.50 -5.96 18.06
N LEU A 167 -4.68 -5.19 16.97
CA LEU A 167 -4.44 -5.68 15.62
C LEU A 167 -2.94 -5.89 15.45
N LYS A 168 -2.53 -7.17 15.36
CA LYS A 168 -1.12 -7.56 15.29
C LYS A 168 -0.66 -7.87 13.88
N SER A 169 -1.57 -8.37 13.03
CA SER A 169 -1.26 -8.73 11.65
C SER A 169 -2.39 -8.33 10.71
N ILE A 170 -2.03 -7.70 9.59
CA ILE A 170 -2.93 -7.44 8.47
C ILE A 170 -2.43 -8.23 7.28
N GLU A 171 -3.27 -9.11 6.76
CA GLU A 171 -3.03 -9.79 5.48
C GLU A 171 -3.81 -9.02 4.41
N MET A 172 -3.17 -8.56 3.34
CA MET A 172 -3.87 -7.78 2.30
C MET A 172 -3.40 -8.16 0.90
N SER A 173 -4.34 -8.22 -0.05
CA SER A 173 -3.99 -8.24 -1.47
C SER A 173 -3.30 -6.92 -1.87
N PRO A 174 -2.31 -6.93 -2.78
CA PRO A 174 -1.66 -5.70 -3.22
C PRO A 174 -2.58 -4.85 -4.11
N THR A 175 -3.72 -5.40 -4.54
CA THR A 175 -4.76 -4.64 -5.24
C THR A 175 -5.80 -4.02 -4.29
N ALA A 176 -5.71 -4.31 -2.98
CA ALA A 176 -6.58 -3.69 -2.00
C ALA A 176 -6.29 -2.18 -1.93
N ILE A 177 -7.35 -1.37 -1.97
CA ILE A 177 -7.25 0.09 -1.89
C ILE A 177 -7.45 0.47 -0.43
N ILE A 178 -6.43 1.00 0.22
CA ILE A 178 -6.47 1.38 1.63
C ILE A 178 -6.71 2.89 1.79
N GLY A 179 -7.75 3.25 2.53
CA GLY A 179 -8.09 4.64 2.86
C GLY A 179 -7.17 5.26 3.90
N HIS A 180 -7.27 6.58 4.06
CA HIS A 180 -6.45 7.36 4.96
C HIS A 180 -6.59 6.87 6.40
N HIS A 181 -5.47 6.65 7.08
CA HIS A 181 -5.45 6.20 8.48
C HIS A 181 -6.28 4.94 8.75
N ALA A 182 -6.52 4.09 7.73
CA ALA A 182 -7.40 2.94 7.84
C ALA A 182 -7.01 2.01 9.01
N PHE A 183 -5.73 1.86 9.32
CA PHE A 183 -5.23 1.01 10.41
C PHE A 183 -4.48 1.78 11.50
N ALA A 184 -4.64 3.12 11.55
CA ALA A 184 -3.93 3.95 12.52
C ALA A 184 -4.47 3.74 13.94
N SER A 185 -3.65 4.04 14.94
CA SER A 185 -4.12 4.20 16.32
C SER A 185 -4.29 5.68 16.63
N GLU A 186 -5.38 6.07 17.30
CA GLU A 186 -5.52 7.45 17.77
C GLU A 186 -4.83 7.66 19.12
N VAL A 187 -3.95 8.65 19.19
CA VAL A 187 -3.25 9.05 20.40
C VAL A 187 -3.60 10.50 20.72
N ASN A 188 -3.98 10.78 21.96
CA ASN A 188 -4.24 12.15 22.40
C ASN A 188 -2.96 12.77 22.99
N ILE A 189 -2.41 13.78 22.32
CA ILE A 189 -1.24 14.53 22.77
C ILE A 189 -1.67 15.99 22.94
N ASN A 190 -1.62 16.50 24.17
CA ASN A 190 -1.97 17.89 24.49
C ASN A 190 -3.36 18.31 23.97
N ASN A 191 -4.39 17.47 24.20
CA ASN A 191 -5.76 17.67 23.71
C ASN A 191 -5.91 17.70 22.18
N LYS A 192 -4.95 17.15 21.43
CA LYS A 192 -5.04 16.94 19.99
C LYS A 192 -4.97 15.46 19.67
N VAL A 193 -5.93 14.98 18.89
CA VAL A 193 -5.90 13.63 18.33
C VAL A 193 -4.81 13.58 17.25
N ARG A 194 -3.93 12.59 17.36
CA ARG A 194 -2.90 12.24 16.39
C ARG A 194 -3.12 10.81 15.94
N HIS A 195 -2.89 10.53 14.67
CA HIS A 195 -2.94 9.17 14.13
C HIS A 195 -1.52 8.61 14.14
N ALA A 196 -1.25 7.65 15.02
CA ALA A 196 -0.03 6.85 14.97
C ALA A 196 -0.18 5.80 13.87
N MET A 197 0.85 5.63 13.03
CA MET A 197 0.84 4.59 12.01
C MET A 197 0.72 3.20 12.63
N TYR A 198 0.15 2.27 11.87
CA TYR A 198 0.08 0.87 12.27
C TYR A 198 1.49 0.31 12.48
N SER A 199 1.75 -0.26 13.66
CA SER A 199 3.06 -0.79 14.04
C SER A 199 3.11 -2.33 14.04
N GLY A 200 2.04 -2.99 13.61
CA GLY A 200 1.99 -4.45 13.53
C GLY A 200 2.53 -4.97 12.20
N GLU A 201 2.46 -6.29 12.00
CA GLU A 201 2.91 -6.95 10.78
C GLU A 201 1.92 -6.68 9.63
N ILE A 202 2.43 -6.29 8.46
CA ILE A 202 1.64 -6.21 7.21
C ILE A 202 2.19 -7.29 6.27
N ILE A 203 1.34 -8.26 5.94
CA ILE A 203 1.64 -9.34 5.01
C ILE A 203 0.91 -9.02 3.70
N ARG A 204 1.66 -8.64 2.67
CA ARG A 204 1.10 -8.46 1.32
C ARG A 204 1.02 -9.83 0.65
N LEU A 205 -0.19 -10.23 0.28
CA LEU A 205 -0.40 -11.45 -0.52
C LEU A 205 0.14 -11.22 -1.94
N PRO A 206 0.44 -12.27 -2.71
CA PRO A 206 0.80 -12.11 -4.12
C PRO A 206 -0.37 -11.51 -4.92
N ALA A 207 -0.05 -10.68 -5.93
CA ALA A 207 -1.03 -9.87 -6.69
C ALA A 207 -2.08 -10.65 -7.50
N TYR A 208 -1.95 -11.97 -7.61
CA TYR A 208 -2.78 -12.79 -8.47
C TYR A 208 -3.16 -14.11 -7.78
N ILE A 209 -4.38 -14.15 -7.25
CA ILE A 209 -5.08 -15.40 -6.94
C ILE A 209 -5.81 -15.78 -8.24
N ASN A 210 -5.48 -16.93 -8.83
CA ASN A 210 -6.18 -17.49 -9.97
C ASN A 210 -7.21 -18.52 -9.45
N PRO A 211 -8.48 -18.12 -9.19
CA PRO A 211 -9.47 -19.00 -8.55
C PRO A 211 -9.92 -20.16 -9.43
N ASP A 212 -9.71 -20.08 -10.76
CA ASP A 212 -10.22 -21.00 -11.77
C ASP A 212 -9.15 -21.60 -12.70
N ASN A 213 -7.86 -21.33 -12.46
CA ASN A 213 -6.71 -21.81 -13.26
C ASN A 213 -6.82 -21.50 -14.77
N SER A 214 -7.54 -20.43 -15.17
CA SER A 214 -7.87 -20.16 -16.58
C SER A 214 -6.88 -19.25 -17.30
N HIS A 215 -6.01 -18.55 -16.57
CA HIS A 215 -4.96 -17.68 -17.11
C HIS A 215 -3.55 -18.28 -17.03
N GLU A 216 -2.73 -17.96 -18.04
CA GLU A 216 -1.34 -18.43 -18.24
C GLU A 216 -0.33 -17.90 -17.19
N TYR A 217 -0.74 -16.97 -16.33
CA TYR A 217 0.09 -16.40 -15.25
C TYR A 217 -0.73 -16.21 -13.95
N GLY A 218 -0.15 -16.55 -12.79
CA GLY A 218 -0.74 -16.41 -11.43
C GLY A 218 -0.51 -17.62 -10.51
N LEU A 219 -0.62 -17.44 -9.18
CA LEU A 219 -0.56 -18.56 -8.22
C LEU A 219 -1.94 -19.22 -8.10
N SER A 220 -1.98 -20.55 -8.14
CA SER A 220 -3.22 -21.31 -7.95
C SER A 220 -3.73 -21.16 -6.51
N SER A 221 -5.05 -21.30 -6.29
CA SER A 221 -5.64 -21.33 -4.95
C SER A 221 -4.96 -22.32 -4.00
N ALA A 222 -4.46 -23.45 -4.52
CA ALA A 222 -3.70 -24.43 -3.75
C ALA A 222 -2.28 -23.97 -3.38
N ALA A 223 -1.63 -23.17 -4.24
CA ALA A 223 -0.32 -22.57 -3.95
C ALA A 223 -0.46 -21.48 -2.88
N VAL A 224 -1.53 -20.69 -2.92
CA VAL A 224 -1.88 -19.71 -1.88
C VAL A 224 -2.12 -20.39 -0.54
N GLU A 225 -2.83 -21.53 -0.52
CA GLU A 225 -3.07 -22.33 0.69
C GLU A 225 -1.77 -22.91 1.28
N LYS A 226 -0.80 -23.24 0.43
CA LYS A 226 0.52 -23.75 0.83
C LYS A 226 1.41 -22.65 1.42
N ILE A 227 1.36 -21.44 0.85
CA ILE A 227 2.08 -20.25 1.33
C ILE A 227 1.51 -19.80 2.69
N THR A 228 0.19 -19.78 2.84
CA THR A 228 -0.47 -19.43 4.12
C THR A 228 -0.25 -20.46 5.22
N LYS A 229 -0.05 -21.75 4.88
CA LYS A 229 0.24 -22.81 5.87
C LYS A 229 1.69 -22.84 6.36
N ASN A 230 2.66 -22.46 5.53
CA ASN A 230 4.08 -22.52 5.86
C ASN A 230 4.64 -21.12 6.15
N ARG A 231 4.18 -20.51 7.26
CA ARG A 231 4.71 -19.25 7.79
C ARG A 231 6.21 -19.41 8.11
N ILE A 232 6.98 -18.35 7.83
CA ILE A 232 8.44 -18.19 7.94
C ILE A 232 9.18 -18.50 6.63
N GLN A 233 9.04 -17.62 5.65
CA GLN A 233 10.16 -17.17 4.81
C GLN A 233 9.80 -15.78 4.29
N GLU A 234 10.81 -14.89 4.21
CA GLU A 234 10.69 -13.57 3.58
C GLU A 234 9.94 -13.70 2.25
N ILE A 235 9.09 -12.73 1.92
CA ILE A 235 8.39 -12.71 0.64
C ILE A 235 9.45 -12.48 -0.45
N ASP A 236 10.04 -13.57 -0.90
CA ASP A 236 10.88 -13.65 -2.08
C ASP A 236 9.91 -13.60 -3.27
N TYR A 237 9.78 -12.42 -3.85
CA TYR A 237 9.23 -12.32 -5.18
C TYR A 237 10.20 -13.11 -6.07
N ASP A 238 9.74 -14.23 -6.64
CA ASP A 238 10.52 -15.11 -7.53
C ASP A 238 10.86 -14.37 -8.85
N TYR A 239 11.67 -13.32 -8.73
CA TYR A 239 12.32 -12.63 -9.83
C TYR A 239 13.50 -13.50 -10.26
N GLN A 240 13.76 -13.58 -11.57
CA GLN A 240 15.03 -14.16 -12.01
C GLN A 240 16.17 -13.33 -11.41
N THR A 241 16.85 -13.88 -10.42
CA THR A 241 18.02 -13.24 -9.81
C THR A 241 19.12 -13.15 -10.86
N SER A 242 19.56 -11.92 -11.14
CA SER A 242 20.62 -11.61 -12.08
C SER A 242 22.00 -11.68 -11.41
N SER A 243 23.05 -11.36 -12.18
CA SER A 243 24.38 -11.20 -11.62
C SER A 243 24.50 -10.00 -10.67
N VAL A 244 23.71 -8.94 -10.88
CA VAL A 244 23.80 -7.72 -10.06
C VAL A 244 23.12 -7.88 -8.70
N ASP A 245 22.23 -8.84 -8.53
CA ASP A 245 21.62 -9.16 -7.21
C ASP A 245 22.60 -9.85 -6.25
N LYS A 246 23.68 -10.43 -6.78
CA LYS A 246 24.68 -11.16 -6.01
C LYS A 246 25.78 -10.22 -5.53
N LEU A 247 25.52 -9.56 -4.40
CA LEU A 247 26.49 -8.69 -3.75
C LEU A 247 27.53 -9.49 -2.95
N GLU A 248 28.63 -9.84 -3.60
CA GLU A 248 29.78 -10.49 -2.94
C GLU A 248 30.72 -9.48 -2.25
N VAL A 249 30.63 -8.20 -2.62
CA VAL A 249 31.54 -7.15 -2.16
C VAL A 249 30.87 -6.27 -1.10
N THR A 250 31.54 -6.11 0.03
CA THR A 250 31.21 -5.10 1.04
C THR A 250 32.34 -4.08 1.09
N SER A 251 32.01 -2.81 0.93
CA SER A 251 32.94 -1.68 0.99
C SER A 251 33.61 -1.60 2.35
N SER A 252 34.91 -1.32 2.35
CA SER A 252 35.66 -0.98 3.57
C SER A 252 35.51 0.50 3.95
N ILE A 253 34.91 1.31 3.08
CA ILE A 253 34.70 2.75 3.28
C ILE A 253 33.31 2.96 3.88
N THR A 254 33.21 3.78 4.92
CA THR A 254 31.91 4.21 5.47
C THR A 254 31.66 5.68 5.12
N ARG A 255 30.52 5.95 4.48
CA ARG A 255 30.09 7.29 4.05
C ARG A 255 29.05 7.89 4.98
N ASN A 256 29.48 8.31 6.17
CA ASN A 256 28.59 8.84 7.22
C ASN A 256 27.87 10.15 6.84
N ASN A 257 28.38 10.89 5.86
CA ASN A 257 27.82 12.14 5.37
C ASN A 257 26.94 11.97 4.11
N THR A 258 26.72 10.75 3.66
CA THR A 258 25.85 10.45 2.51
C THR A 258 24.53 9.86 2.99
N TYR A 259 23.43 10.29 2.37
CA TYR A 259 22.06 9.86 2.65
C TYR A 259 21.39 9.41 1.36
N ALA A 260 20.49 8.44 1.44
CA ALA A 260 19.80 7.90 0.27
C ALA A 260 18.28 7.83 0.50
N LEU A 261 17.53 8.57 -0.32
CA LEU A 261 16.08 8.42 -0.48
C LEU A 261 15.81 7.53 -1.69
N ILE A 262 15.16 6.39 -1.51
CA ILE A 262 14.96 5.41 -2.57
C ILE A 262 13.47 5.13 -2.68
N ILE A 263 12.91 5.33 -3.87
CA ILE A 263 11.47 5.20 -4.12
C ILE A 263 11.27 4.17 -5.23
N GLY A 264 10.51 3.12 -4.94
CA GLY A 264 10.14 2.08 -5.91
C GLY A 264 8.64 1.96 -6.02
N ASN A 265 8.05 2.51 -7.07
CA ASN A 265 6.61 2.44 -7.31
C ASN A 265 6.32 1.43 -8.42
N GLN A 266 5.72 0.31 -8.04
CA GLN A 266 5.39 -0.77 -8.98
C GLN A 266 3.88 -0.94 -9.13
N ASN A 267 3.14 -0.95 -8.03
CA ASN A 267 1.73 -1.33 -8.00
C ASN A 267 0.86 -0.08 -7.99
N TYR A 268 0.38 0.31 -9.18
CA TYR A 268 -0.33 1.59 -9.36
C TYR A 268 -1.85 1.42 -9.24
N ARG A 269 -2.51 2.31 -8.48
CA ARG A 269 -3.97 2.29 -8.33
C ARG A 269 -4.73 2.63 -9.61
N PHE A 270 -4.13 3.47 -10.45
CA PHE A 270 -4.81 4.12 -11.59
C PHE A 270 -3.96 4.16 -12.87
N ALA A 271 -2.89 3.37 -12.89
CA ALA A 271 -1.99 3.19 -14.01
C ALA A 271 -1.66 1.70 -14.10
N SER A 272 -1.05 1.27 -15.21
CA SER A 272 -0.50 -0.09 -15.27
C SER A 272 0.66 -0.23 -14.28
N ASP A 273 0.95 -1.46 -13.86
CA ASP A 273 2.10 -1.71 -13.01
C ASP A 273 3.42 -1.38 -13.76
N VAL A 274 4.47 -1.09 -12.98
CA VAL A 274 5.84 -0.90 -13.47
C VAL A 274 6.69 -2.06 -12.97
N PRO A 275 6.85 -3.13 -13.76
CA PRO A 275 7.60 -4.31 -13.34
C PRO A 275 8.98 -3.94 -12.81
N TYR A 276 9.41 -4.65 -11.76
CA TYR A 276 10.72 -4.56 -11.13
C TYR A 276 10.99 -3.29 -10.32
N ALA A 277 10.15 -2.25 -10.33
CA ALA A 277 10.46 -1.00 -9.65
C ALA A 277 10.71 -1.14 -8.12
N ILE A 278 9.98 -2.04 -7.43
CA ILE A 278 10.25 -2.34 -6.01
C ILE A 278 11.54 -3.16 -5.87
N HIS A 279 11.75 -4.15 -6.75
CA HIS A 279 12.96 -4.97 -6.75
C HIS A 279 14.21 -4.10 -6.93
N ASP A 280 14.19 -3.26 -7.95
CA ASP A 280 15.20 -2.27 -8.28
C ASP A 280 15.52 -1.34 -7.10
N ALA A 281 14.49 -0.80 -6.43
CA ALA A 281 14.66 0.04 -5.25
C ALA A 281 15.34 -0.71 -4.10
N ARG A 282 14.89 -1.93 -3.78
CA ARG A 282 15.49 -2.75 -2.72
C ARG A 282 16.95 -3.07 -3.01
N VAL A 283 17.25 -3.54 -4.22
CA VAL A 283 18.61 -3.91 -4.64
C VAL A 283 19.51 -2.67 -4.66
N PHE A 284 19.04 -1.54 -5.17
CA PHE A 284 19.79 -0.29 -5.11
C PHE A 284 20.06 0.17 -3.67
N GLY A 285 19.13 -0.03 -2.74
CA GLY A 285 19.34 0.21 -1.31
C GLY A 285 20.43 -0.70 -0.71
N ASP A 286 20.46 -1.94 -1.16
CA ASP A 286 21.49 -2.91 -0.81
C ASP A 286 22.88 -2.50 -1.35
N TYR A 287 22.95 -1.95 -2.57
CA TYR A 287 24.16 -1.33 -3.11
C TYR A 287 24.58 -0.08 -2.33
N CYS A 288 23.63 0.78 -1.96
CA CYS A 288 23.90 1.94 -1.11
C CYS A 288 24.57 1.52 0.20
N LYS A 289 24.07 0.46 0.83
CA LYS A 289 24.61 -0.06 2.09
C LYS A 289 25.94 -0.79 1.91
N LYS A 290 25.99 -1.79 1.03
CA LYS A 290 27.10 -2.74 0.92
C LYS A 290 28.20 -2.22 0.01
N VAL A 291 27.88 -1.61 -1.12
CA VAL A 291 28.88 -1.17 -2.13
C VAL A 291 29.30 0.28 -1.89
N LEU A 292 28.35 1.17 -1.59
CA LEU A 292 28.66 2.58 -1.31
C LEU A 292 28.98 2.83 0.18
N GLY A 293 28.75 1.86 1.06
CA GLY A 293 29.11 1.98 2.49
C GLY A 293 28.31 3.05 3.24
N ILE A 294 27.08 3.32 2.81
CA ILE A 294 26.18 4.25 3.46
C ILE A 294 25.58 3.57 4.71
N PRO A 295 25.62 4.19 5.89
CA PRO A 295 25.02 3.61 7.09
C PRO A 295 23.53 3.33 6.90
N ALA A 296 23.03 2.20 7.42
CA ALA A 296 21.62 1.81 7.23
C ALA A 296 20.63 2.86 7.73
N GLY A 297 20.95 3.60 8.80
CA GLY A 297 20.11 4.69 9.32
C GLY A 297 20.07 5.95 8.42
N ASN A 298 20.92 6.03 7.40
CA ASN A 298 20.93 7.11 6.41
C ASN A 298 20.21 6.71 5.11
N ILE A 299 19.61 5.51 5.04
CA ILE A 299 18.93 4.98 3.85
C ILE A 299 17.45 4.83 4.19
N HIS A 300 16.59 5.52 3.43
CA HIS A 300 15.14 5.35 3.48
C HIS A 300 14.65 4.76 2.16
N ILE A 301 13.82 3.72 2.25
CA ILE A 301 13.20 3.06 1.10
C ILE A 301 11.69 3.19 1.25
N ALA A 302 11.05 3.83 0.26
CA ALA A 302 9.61 3.98 0.16
C ALA A 302 9.08 3.17 -1.03
N GLU A 303 8.33 2.12 -0.75
CA GLU A 303 7.75 1.22 -1.75
C GLU A 303 6.27 1.54 -1.98
N ASP A 304 5.86 1.59 -3.25
CA ASP A 304 4.52 2.00 -3.67
C ASP A 304 4.06 3.30 -3.00
N ALA A 305 4.97 4.26 -2.90
CA ALA A 305 4.80 5.50 -2.19
C ALA A 305 3.68 6.36 -2.79
N THR A 306 2.78 6.80 -1.92
CA THR A 306 1.75 7.80 -2.24
C THR A 306 2.38 9.19 -2.34
N LYS A 307 1.62 10.15 -2.89
CA LYS A 307 2.08 11.55 -2.96
C LYS A 307 2.43 12.10 -1.58
N GLN A 308 1.63 11.77 -0.57
CA GLN A 308 1.85 12.21 0.80
C GLN A 308 3.15 11.63 1.36
N MET A 309 3.39 10.33 1.19
CA MET A 309 4.62 9.70 1.66
C MET A 309 5.85 10.37 1.04
N ILE A 310 5.86 10.57 -0.28
CA ILE A 310 7.01 11.19 -0.95
C ILE A 310 7.19 12.65 -0.50
N MET A 311 6.13 13.46 -0.53
CA MET A 311 6.26 14.90 -0.37
C MET A 311 6.29 15.34 1.09
N GLU A 312 5.52 14.71 1.96
CA GLU A 312 5.42 15.11 3.37
C GLU A 312 6.39 14.29 4.22
N GLU A 313 6.26 12.96 4.22
CA GLU A 313 7.02 12.10 5.14
C GLU A 313 8.51 12.05 4.76
N GLU A 314 8.82 11.80 3.49
CA GLU A 314 10.21 11.66 3.06
C GLU A 314 10.88 13.02 2.88
N LEU A 315 10.32 13.93 2.06
CA LEU A 315 10.99 15.20 1.79
C LEU A 315 10.88 16.21 2.95
N GLU A 316 9.70 16.43 3.50
CA GLU A 316 9.45 17.50 4.46
C GLU A 316 9.75 17.11 5.91
N ASP A 317 9.49 15.86 6.31
CA ASP A 317 9.81 15.39 7.65
C ASP A 317 11.22 14.81 7.73
N TRP A 318 11.56 13.80 6.91
CA TRP A 318 12.84 13.12 7.03
C TRP A 318 14.01 13.90 6.43
N VAL A 319 14.02 14.16 5.11
CA VAL A 319 15.17 14.78 4.45
C VAL A 319 15.46 16.15 5.05
N LYS A 320 14.44 16.97 5.33
CA LYS A 320 14.60 18.28 6.00
C LYS A 320 15.10 18.19 7.44
N SER A 321 14.92 17.07 8.15
CA SER A 321 15.50 16.90 9.50
C SER A 321 17.03 16.76 9.51
N ILE A 322 17.66 16.48 8.36
CA ILE A 322 19.12 16.28 8.25
C ILE A 322 19.88 17.60 8.42
N ASN A 323 20.47 17.86 9.60
CA ASN A 323 21.22 19.10 9.85
C ASN A 323 22.59 19.16 9.13
N ASN A 324 23.18 20.36 8.97
CA ASN A 324 24.51 20.60 8.38
C ASN A 324 24.68 20.00 6.97
N ARG A 325 23.80 20.41 6.04
CA ARG A 325 23.71 19.80 4.69
C ARG A 325 24.85 20.20 3.76
N ASP A 326 25.51 21.33 4.03
CA ASP A 326 26.64 21.88 3.29
C ASP A 326 27.89 20.97 3.25
N GLU A 327 28.00 20.02 4.18
CA GLU A 327 29.04 18.98 4.22
C GLU A 327 28.53 17.58 3.83
N LYS A 328 27.25 17.46 3.46
CA LYS A 328 26.55 16.19 3.24
C LYS A 328 26.13 16.02 1.78
N LYS A 329 25.93 14.76 1.40
CA LYS A 329 25.43 14.38 0.08
C LYS A 329 24.08 13.69 0.20
N LEU A 330 23.21 13.92 -0.78
CA LEU A 330 21.93 13.24 -0.92
C LEU A 330 21.90 12.46 -2.24
N ILE A 331 21.51 11.20 -2.17
CA ILE A 331 21.16 10.36 -3.31
C ILE A 331 19.65 10.20 -3.30
N VAL A 332 19.01 10.43 -4.44
CA VAL A 332 17.59 10.16 -4.66
C VAL A 332 17.50 9.15 -5.79
N TYR A 333 16.82 8.04 -5.55
CA TYR A 333 16.52 7.04 -6.57
C TYR A 333 15.01 6.94 -6.72
N TYR A 334 14.52 6.93 -7.96
CA TYR A 334 13.12 6.70 -8.27
C TYR A 334 12.98 5.72 -9.43
N ALA A 335 12.23 4.64 -9.20
CA ALA A 335 11.71 3.77 -10.25
C ALA A 335 10.18 3.80 -10.25
N GLY A 336 9.58 3.99 -11.43
CA GLY A 336 8.12 4.03 -11.56
C GLY A 336 7.63 4.78 -12.80
N HIS A 337 6.36 5.18 -12.79
CA HIS A 337 5.77 6.00 -13.85
C HIS A 337 6.17 7.45 -13.74
N GLY A 338 6.48 8.03 -14.90
CA GLY A 338 6.43 9.46 -15.15
C GLY A 338 5.28 9.78 -16.11
N VAL A 339 4.73 10.99 -16.04
CA VAL A 339 3.68 11.41 -16.98
C VAL A 339 3.99 12.80 -17.50
N PRO A 340 4.05 13.00 -18.83
CA PRO A 340 4.25 14.31 -19.40
C PRO A 340 2.92 15.09 -19.43
N ASP A 341 2.97 16.42 -19.37
CA ASP A 341 1.78 17.26 -19.51
C ASP A 341 1.40 17.41 -20.99
N VAL A 342 0.32 16.75 -21.41
CA VAL A 342 -0.18 16.82 -22.79
C VAL A 342 -0.48 18.25 -23.29
N LYS A 343 -0.63 19.24 -22.39
CA LYS A 343 -0.86 20.65 -22.73
C LYS A 343 0.39 21.53 -22.63
N ASN A 344 1.40 21.12 -21.86
CA ASN A 344 2.64 21.86 -21.69
C ASN A 344 3.84 20.93 -21.90
N LYS A 345 4.48 21.06 -23.06
CA LYS A 345 5.59 20.19 -23.46
C LYS A 345 6.84 20.30 -22.59
N ASN A 346 6.92 21.26 -21.66
CA ASN A 346 8.06 21.44 -20.76
C ASN A 346 7.71 21.01 -19.33
N LYS A 347 6.59 20.30 -19.13
CA LYS A 347 6.15 19.83 -17.83
C LYS A 347 6.03 18.32 -17.83
N ALA A 348 6.68 17.71 -16.86
CA ALA A 348 6.56 16.30 -16.55
C ALA A 348 6.26 16.15 -15.05
N TYR A 349 5.68 15.00 -14.70
CA TYR A 349 5.31 14.68 -13.33
C TYR A 349 5.80 13.28 -12.98
N ILE A 350 6.37 13.14 -11.79
CA ILE A 350 6.45 11.85 -11.11
C ILE A 350 5.03 11.43 -10.75
N LEU A 351 4.69 10.16 -10.95
CA LEU A 351 3.39 9.60 -10.61
C LEU A 351 3.49 8.76 -9.33
N PRO A 352 2.96 9.26 -8.20
CA PRO A 352 2.74 8.43 -7.02
C PRO A 352 1.62 7.40 -7.24
N THR A 353 1.62 6.33 -6.45
CA THR A 353 0.71 5.18 -6.65
C THR A 353 -0.77 5.51 -6.47
N ASP A 354 -1.09 6.59 -5.76
CA ASP A 354 -2.44 7.09 -5.50
C ASP A 354 -2.92 8.14 -6.54
N VAL A 355 -2.14 8.43 -7.57
CA VAL A 355 -2.45 9.46 -8.57
C VAL A 355 -2.90 8.85 -9.90
N ARG A 356 -3.96 9.42 -10.48
CA ARG A 356 -4.46 9.05 -11.83
C ARG A 356 -3.56 9.61 -12.92
N GLY A 357 -3.03 8.75 -13.79
CA GLY A 357 -2.24 9.16 -14.96
C GLY A 357 -2.99 10.06 -15.94
N THR A 358 -4.33 10.02 -15.96
CA THR A 358 -5.18 10.92 -16.75
C THR A 358 -5.28 12.34 -16.21
N ASN A 359 -4.82 12.59 -14.98
CA ASN A 359 -4.74 13.93 -14.39
C ASN A 359 -3.33 14.17 -13.81
N PRO A 360 -2.30 14.31 -14.67
CA PRO A 360 -0.90 14.35 -14.24
C PRO A 360 -0.59 15.52 -13.31
N LYS A 361 -1.37 16.61 -13.36
CA LYS A 361 -1.25 17.78 -12.45
C LYS A 361 -1.44 17.43 -10.98
N ARG A 362 -2.05 16.29 -10.67
CA ARG A 362 -2.16 15.79 -9.29
C ARG A 362 -0.91 15.05 -8.83
N GLY A 363 -0.02 14.67 -9.75
CA GLY A 363 1.29 14.10 -9.46
C GLY A 363 2.24 15.12 -8.84
N ILE A 364 3.52 14.78 -8.83
CA ILE A 364 4.57 15.67 -8.33
C ILE A 364 5.25 16.27 -9.55
N ALA A 365 5.13 17.59 -9.73
CA ALA A 365 5.76 18.25 -10.87
C ALA A 365 7.28 18.11 -10.76
N LEU A 366 7.93 17.71 -11.85
CA LEU A 366 9.34 17.35 -11.84
C LEU A 366 10.23 18.56 -11.52
N ASP A 367 9.86 19.75 -12.04
CA ASP A 367 10.55 20.99 -11.72
C ASP A 367 10.37 21.41 -10.25
N GLU A 368 9.16 21.24 -9.70
CA GLU A 368 8.91 21.49 -8.27
C GLU A 368 9.73 20.53 -7.39
N PHE A 369 9.81 19.26 -7.79
CA PHE A 369 10.61 18.26 -7.09
C PHE A 369 12.10 18.63 -7.09
N TYR A 370 12.65 19.02 -8.25
CA TYR A 370 14.04 19.46 -8.36
C TYR A 370 14.31 20.75 -7.60
N ALA A 371 13.40 21.74 -7.68
CA ALA A 371 13.52 22.99 -6.94
C ALA A 371 13.56 22.73 -5.43
N LYS A 372 12.63 21.91 -4.91
CA LYS A 372 12.61 21.51 -3.49
C LYS A 372 13.92 20.84 -3.07
N LEU A 373 14.46 19.94 -3.89
CA LEU A 373 15.73 19.26 -3.58
C LEU A 373 16.93 20.23 -3.62
N GLY A 374 16.91 21.20 -4.54
CA GLY A 374 17.93 22.24 -4.66
C GLY A 374 17.96 23.20 -3.48
N GLU A 375 16.79 23.56 -2.94
CA GLU A 375 16.61 24.43 -1.76
C GLU A 375 17.12 23.81 -0.45
N LEU A 376 17.39 22.50 -0.42
CA LEU A 376 17.91 21.84 0.79
C LEU A 376 19.40 22.11 1.03
N GLU A 377 20.12 22.64 0.04
CA GLU A 377 21.52 23.06 0.13
C GLU A 377 22.50 21.94 0.55
N PHE A 378 22.24 20.69 0.12
CA PHE A 378 23.26 19.66 0.19
C PHE A 378 24.50 20.05 -0.64
N ASN A 379 25.70 19.62 -0.20
CA ASN A 379 26.94 19.80 -0.95
C ASN A 379 26.78 19.27 -2.40
N GLN A 380 26.10 18.14 -2.51
CA GLN A 380 25.80 17.43 -3.74
C GLN A 380 24.49 16.65 -3.57
N THR A 381 23.56 16.83 -4.50
CA THR A 381 22.35 16.01 -4.62
C THR A 381 22.38 15.28 -5.95
N THR A 382 22.31 13.95 -5.92
CA THR A 382 22.35 13.09 -7.10
C THR A 382 21.01 12.38 -7.24
N ILE A 383 20.40 12.43 -8.42
CA ILE A 383 19.08 11.85 -8.69
C ILE A 383 19.23 10.81 -9.80
N PHE A 384 18.75 9.60 -9.55
CA PHE A 384 18.61 8.54 -10.55
C PHE A 384 17.11 8.32 -10.81
N LEU A 385 16.68 8.62 -12.04
CA LEU A 385 15.28 8.63 -12.44
C LEU A 385 15.03 7.54 -13.48
N ASP A 386 14.70 6.34 -13.00
CA ASP A 386 14.23 5.21 -13.82
C ASP A 386 12.72 5.29 -14.05
N ALA A 387 12.31 6.35 -14.76
CA ALA A 387 10.91 6.62 -15.03
C ALA A 387 10.60 6.68 -16.53
N CYS A 388 9.47 6.09 -16.91
CA CYS A 388 8.94 6.21 -18.26
C CYS A 388 8.04 7.44 -18.38
N PHE A 389 8.38 8.42 -19.22
CA PHE A 389 7.55 9.62 -19.48
C PHE A 389 6.75 9.54 -20.79
N SER A 390 6.44 8.34 -21.28
CA SER A 390 5.84 8.17 -22.62
C SER A 390 4.30 8.17 -22.69
N GLY A 391 3.64 8.41 -21.56
CA GLY A 391 2.18 8.47 -21.40
C GLY A 391 1.53 7.13 -20.99
N VAL A 392 0.68 7.16 -19.96
CA VAL A 392 0.16 5.98 -19.22
C VAL A 392 -0.92 5.20 -19.96
N ASN A 393 -1.66 5.82 -20.90
CA ASN A 393 -2.83 5.20 -21.55
C ASN A 393 -2.48 4.59 -22.91
N ARG A 394 -1.76 3.47 -22.94
CA ARG A 394 -1.53 2.72 -24.19
C ARG A 394 -2.28 1.41 -24.32
N SER A 395 -2.95 0.90 -23.27
CA SER A 395 -3.46 -0.48 -23.32
C SER A 395 -4.94 -0.73 -23.04
N ASN A 396 -5.78 0.21 -22.56
CA ASN A 396 -7.16 -0.21 -22.22
C ASN A 396 -8.28 0.85 -22.21
N GLU A 397 -8.25 1.86 -23.07
CA GLU A 397 -9.49 2.58 -23.43
C GLU A 397 -9.46 2.88 -24.93
N GLY A 398 -10.53 2.56 -25.64
CA GLY A 398 -10.66 2.80 -27.07
C GLY A 398 -10.42 4.28 -27.40
N VAL A 399 -9.25 4.58 -27.92
CA VAL A 399 -8.96 5.87 -28.53
C VAL A 399 -9.15 5.70 -30.02
N THR A 400 -10.22 6.32 -30.48
CA THR A 400 -10.48 6.67 -31.88
C THR A 400 -9.19 7.13 -32.58
N GLU A 401 -8.95 6.57 -33.75
CA GLU A 401 -7.96 7.06 -34.71
C GLU A 401 -8.07 8.59 -34.81
N GLY A 402 -7.10 9.34 -34.27
CA GLY A 402 -7.11 10.80 -34.41
C GLY A 402 -6.28 11.63 -33.43
N LEU A 403 -6.00 11.14 -32.21
CA LEU A 403 -5.19 11.91 -31.26
C LEU A 403 -3.70 11.55 -31.42
N ARG A 404 -3.00 12.30 -32.28
CA ARG A 404 -1.53 12.23 -32.38
C ARG A 404 -0.92 12.46 -30.99
N ALA A 405 -0.03 11.54 -30.60
CA ALA A 405 0.80 11.66 -29.40
C ALA A 405 1.50 13.03 -29.41
N VAL A 406 1.19 13.87 -28.42
CA VAL A 406 1.90 15.14 -28.27
C VAL A 406 3.26 14.83 -27.65
N GLU A 407 4.30 15.14 -28.41
CA GLU A 407 5.73 14.91 -28.16
C GLU A 407 6.25 15.84 -27.06
N ILE A 408 6.96 15.29 -26.06
CA ILE A 408 7.35 16.02 -24.84
C ILE A 408 8.75 15.57 -24.38
N ASP A 409 9.62 16.55 -24.12
CA ASP A 409 10.99 16.40 -23.59
C ASP A 409 10.99 16.68 -22.07
N ALA A 410 11.13 15.65 -21.23
CA ALA A 410 11.32 15.83 -19.78
C ALA A 410 12.68 16.48 -19.44
N GLU A 411 13.57 16.62 -20.43
CA GLU A 411 14.95 17.08 -20.29
C GLU A 411 15.10 18.60 -20.19
N ASP A 412 14.12 19.36 -20.70
CA ASP A 412 14.07 20.83 -20.63
C ASP A 412 13.51 21.34 -19.29
N THR A 413 13.32 20.45 -18.31
CA THR A 413 12.86 20.84 -16.98
C THR A 413 13.97 21.64 -16.30
N GLU A 414 13.71 22.92 -16.01
CA GLU A 414 14.66 23.79 -15.32
C GLU A 414 15.11 23.17 -13.99
N LEU A 415 16.40 22.84 -13.91
CA LEU A 415 17.06 22.47 -12.68
C LEU A 415 17.32 23.78 -11.92
N GLY A 416 16.61 23.98 -10.81
CA GLY A 416 16.74 25.20 -9.99
C GLY A 416 18.14 25.38 -9.36
N GLY A 417 18.19 26.07 -8.21
CA GLY A 417 19.44 26.27 -7.47
C GLY A 417 20.04 24.97 -6.89
N GLY A 418 21.24 25.05 -6.32
CA GLY A 418 21.91 23.93 -5.65
C GLY A 418 22.95 23.19 -6.50
N SER A 419 23.44 22.05 -5.99
CA SER A 419 24.42 21.18 -6.66
C SER A 419 23.75 19.87 -7.12
N LEU A 420 22.91 19.96 -8.15
CA LEU A 420 22.08 18.84 -8.62
C LEU A 420 22.70 18.13 -9.83
N VAL A 421 22.78 16.80 -9.76
CA VAL A 421 23.11 15.91 -10.90
C VAL A 421 21.97 14.91 -11.09
N VAL A 422 21.36 14.88 -12.28
CA VAL A 422 20.19 14.04 -12.59
C VAL A 422 20.51 13.09 -13.73
N PHE A 423 20.49 11.79 -13.44
CA PHE A 423 20.57 10.72 -14.43
C PHE A 423 19.16 10.25 -14.77
N SER A 424 18.77 10.38 -16.03
CA SER A 424 17.45 9.98 -16.52
C SER A 424 17.56 8.74 -17.41
N ALA A 425 16.64 7.79 -17.26
CA ALA A 425 16.69 6.52 -17.98
C ALA A 425 16.44 6.60 -19.49
N ALA A 426 15.84 7.69 -19.98
CA ALA A 426 15.53 7.91 -21.38
C ALA A 426 15.41 9.40 -21.71
N GLN A 427 15.69 9.76 -22.97
CA GLN A 427 15.56 11.11 -23.51
C GLN A 427 14.28 11.33 -24.32
N GLY A 428 13.69 12.51 -24.24
CA GLY A 428 12.56 12.91 -25.08
C GLY A 428 11.43 11.89 -25.24
N ASN A 429 11.19 11.45 -26.48
CA ASN A 429 10.10 10.53 -26.83
C ASN A 429 10.41 9.04 -26.62
N GLU A 430 11.62 8.75 -26.10
CA GLU A 430 12.11 7.41 -25.81
C GLU A 430 11.40 6.82 -24.58
N THR A 431 11.71 5.57 -24.22
CA THR A 431 10.92 4.86 -23.19
C THR A 431 11.83 3.98 -22.37
N ALA A 432 11.88 4.28 -21.06
CA ALA A 432 12.43 3.37 -20.07
C ALA A 432 11.59 2.10 -20.02
N GLN A 433 12.23 0.93 -20.11
CA GLN A 433 11.56 -0.37 -20.04
C GLN A 433 12.27 -1.32 -19.08
N GLY A 434 11.53 -2.35 -18.67
CA GLY A 434 12.11 -3.49 -17.97
C GLY A 434 13.05 -4.30 -18.87
N TYR A 435 13.91 -5.06 -18.23
CA TYR A 435 14.82 -6.04 -18.79
C TYR A 435 14.47 -7.42 -18.21
N PRO A 436 13.44 -8.11 -18.76
CA PRO A 436 12.87 -9.29 -18.11
C PRO A 436 13.85 -10.42 -17.86
N GLU A 437 14.81 -10.62 -18.76
CA GLU A 437 15.86 -11.64 -18.64
C GLU A 437 16.77 -11.43 -17.42
N GLN A 438 16.80 -10.21 -16.88
CA GLN A 438 17.59 -9.84 -15.71
C GLN A 438 16.73 -9.44 -14.50
N GLY A 439 15.40 -9.44 -14.60
CA GLY A 439 14.53 -9.07 -13.47
C GLY A 439 14.68 -7.62 -12.98
N HIS A 440 15.10 -6.68 -13.84
CA HIS A 440 15.38 -5.28 -13.49
C HIS A 440 14.85 -4.29 -14.53
N GLY A 441 14.73 -3.00 -14.19
CA GLY A 441 14.73 -1.91 -15.17
C GLY A 441 16.03 -1.89 -15.98
N LEU A 442 15.98 -1.66 -17.30
CA LEU A 442 17.19 -1.70 -18.14
C LEU A 442 18.23 -0.66 -17.71
N PHE A 443 17.77 0.53 -17.31
CA PHE A 443 18.64 1.57 -16.77
C PHE A 443 19.23 1.15 -15.41
N THR A 444 18.37 0.70 -14.50
CA THR A 444 18.82 0.26 -13.17
C THR A 444 19.81 -0.89 -13.25
N TYR A 445 19.59 -1.89 -14.11
CA TYR A 445 20.54 -2.98 -14.31
C TYR A 445 21.95 -2.48 -14.63
N TYR A 446 22.11 -1.55 -15.58
CA TYR A 446 23.42 -1.03 -15.95
C TYR A 446 24.02 -0.03 -14.96
N LEU A 447 23.17 0.62 -14.15
CA LEU A 447 23.63 1.37 -12.97
C LEU A 447 24.26 0.41 -11.95
N LEU A 448 23.56 -0.66 -11.60
CA LEU A 448 24.03 -1.67 -10.64
C LEU A 448 25.27 -2.41 -11.15
N ASP A 449 25.32 -2.75 -12.44
CA ASP A 449 26.47 -3.37 -13.11
C ASP A 449 27.73 -2.49 -12.99
N ALA A 450 27.60 -1.18 -13.23
CA ALA A 450 28.71 -0.23 -13.09
C ALA A 450 29.23 -0.19 -11.64
N LEU A 451 28.31 -0.07 -10.68
CA LEU A 451 28.65 -0.04 -9.26
C LEU A 451 29.31 -1.34 -8.81
N GLN A 452 28.85 -2.49 -9.30
CA GLN A 452 29.40 -3.79 -8.96
C GLN A 452 30.82 -3.96 -9.49
N LYS A 453 31.04 -3.65 -10.78
CA LYS A 453 32.35 -3.77 -11.45
C LYS A 453 33.41 -2.85 -10.86
N THR A 454 32.99 -1.70 -10.35
CA THR A 454 33.89 -0.68 -9.79
C THR A 454 33.96 -0.69 -8.27
N ASN A 455 33.22 -1.59 -7.60
CA ASN A 455 33.04 -1.57 -6.14
C ASN A 455 32.61 -0.19 -5.62
N GLY A 456 31.77 0.52 -6.40
CA GLY A 456 31.30 1.86 -6.10
C GLY A 456 32.34 2.98 -6.26
N VAL A 457 33.54 2.68 -6.77
CA VAL A 457 34.61 3.65 -7.03
C VAL A 457 34.58 4.03 -8.51
N ILE A 458 33.68 4.94 -8.85
CA ILE A 458 33.47 5.41 -10.23
C ILE A 458 33.17 6.92 -10.22
N SER A 459 33.72 7.66 -11.18
CA SER A 459 33.31 9.06 -11.38
C SER A 459 31.94 9.13 -12.04
N PHE A 460 31.21 10.23 -11.82
CA PHE A 460 29.89 10.41 -12.44
C PHE A 460 29.97 10.52 -13.96
N GLY A 461 31.07 11.04 -14.50
CA GLY A 461 31.31 11.03 -15.94
C GLY A 461 31.42 9.61 -16.50
N GLU A 462 32.23 8.76 -15.89
CA GLU A 462 32.37 7.35 -16.29
C GLU A 462 31.07 6.56 -16.09
N LEU A 463 30.35 6.81 -14.99
CA LEU A 463 29.05 6.20 -14.73
C LEU A 463 28.02 6.58 -15.80
N SER A 464 27.96 7.87 -16.15
CA SER A 464 27.07 8.38 -17.20
C SER A 464 27.37 7.72 -18.55
N ASP A 465 28.65 7.63 -18.91
CA ASP A 465 29.07 7.05 -20.18
C ASP A 465 28.76 5.55 -20.22
N HIS A 466 29.05 4.82 -19.13
CA HIS A 466 28.76 3.38 -19.00
C HIS A 466 27.26 3.08 -19.14
N ILE A 467 26.42 3.79 -18.37
CA ILE A 467 24.96 3.59 -18.42
C ILE A 467 24.44 3.91 -19.82
N LYS A 468 24.84 5.05 -20.39
CA LYS A 468 24.38 5.49 -21.71
C LYS A 468 24.73 4.48 -22.80
N ASP A 469 25.98 4.05 -22.87
CA ASP A 469 26.46 3.15 -23.92
C ASP A 469 25.80 1.78 -23.83
N ASN A 470 25.75 1.19 -22.63
CA ASN A 470 25.22 -0.15 -22.44
C ASN A 470 23.70 -0.19 -22.61
N VAL A 471 22.94 0.74 -22.03
CA VAL A 471 21.49 0.80 -22.20
C VAL A 471 21.13 1.00 -23.67
N SER A 472 21.80 1.94 -24.36
CA SER A 472 21.53 2.24 -25.77
C SER A 472 21.82 1.06 -26.70
N ASN A 473 22.88 0.29 -26.40
CA ASN A 473 23.24 -0.89 -27.18
C ASN A 473 22.29 -2.05 -26.88
N GLN A 474 22.02 -2.35 -25.60
CA GLN A 474 21.11 -3.42 -25.21
C GLN A 474 19.69 -3.17 -25.71
N ALA A 475 19.22 -1.92 -25.69
CA ALA A 475 17.92 -1.56 -26.24
C ALA A 475 17.80 -1.87 -27.75
N ARG A 476 18.91 -1.71 -28.48
CA ARG A 476 19.01 -2.07 -29.90
C ARG A 476 19.01 -3.59 -30.10
N GLU A 477 19.72 -4.33 -29.26
CA GLU A 477 19.79 -5.80 -29.31
C GLU A 477 18.45 -6.45 -29.00
N LEU A 478 17.73 -5.94 -28.00
CA LEU A 478 16.37 -6.36 -27.65
C LEU A 478 15.32 -5.93 -28.68
N LYS A 479 15.71 -5.21 -29.73
CA LYS A 479 14.83 -4.71 -30.80
C LYS A 479 13.63 -3.94 -30.27
N MET A 480 13.84 -3.14 -29.23
CA MET A 480 12.77 -2.38 -28.58
C MET A 480 12.08 -1.45 -29.59
N HIS A 481 10.75 -1.40 -29.53
CA HIS A 481 9.94 -0.56 -30.43
C HIS A 481 10.26 0.93 -30.34
N LYS A 482 10.82 1.37 -29.20
CA LYS A 482 11.36 2.70 -28.99
C LYS A 482 12.79 2.57 -28.49
N LYS A 483 13.62 3.53 -28.87
CA LYS A 483 14.96 3.66 -28.30
C LYS A 483 14.88 3.93 -26.81
N GLN A 484 15.99 3.66 -26.13
CA GLN A 484 16.23 4.07 -24.76
C GLN A 484 17.70 4.52 -24.66
N THR A 485 17.88 5.81 -24.45
CA THR A 485 19.16 6.51 -24.42
C THR A 485 19.17 7.36 -23.16
N PRO A 486 19.86 6.91 -22.11
CA PRO A 486 19.99 7.66 -20.88
C PRO A 486 20.70 9.00 -21.07
N THR A 487 20.34 9.97 -20.23
CA THR A 487 20.90 11.32 -20.23
C THR A 487 21.27 11.77 -18.82
N THR A 488 22.17 12.74 -18.74
CA THR A 488 22.61 13.31 -17.47
C THR A 488 22.57 14.83 -17.55
N ASN A 489 21.75 15.45 -16.71
CA ASN A 489 21.54 16.90 -16.64
C ASN A 489 22.01 17.44 -15.29
N THR A 490 22.43 18.70 -15.26
CA THR A 490 22.93 19.35 -14.03
C THR A 490 22.46 20.77 -13.85
N SER A 491 22.32 21.22 -12.60
CA SER A 491 22.08 22.62 -12.28
C SER A 491 23.24 23.51 -12.74
N ASP A 492 22.94 24.75 -13.14
CA ASP A 492 23.92 25.73 -13.66
C ASP A 492 25.12 25.96 -12.73
N LYS A 493 24.92 25.85 -11.41
CA LYS A 493 25.95 26.07 -10.39
C LYS A 493 27.18 25.18 -10.57
N ILE A 494 27.00 23.93 -10.98
CA ILE A 494 28.09 22.95 -11.05
C ILE A 494 28.65 22.76 -12.45
N ALA A 495 27.90 23.16 -13.51
CA ALA A 495 28.31 23.08 -14.92
C ALA A 495 29.10 21.78 -15.21
N ASN A 496 30.19 21.82 -15.98
CA ASN A 496 30.94 20.60 -16.33
C ASN A 496 31.74 19.95 -15.17
N ALA A 497 31.77 20.53 -13.96
CA ALA A 497 32.53 19.96 -12.83
C ALA A 497 31.93 18.64 -12.33
N TRP A 498 30.63 18.40 -12.60
CA TRP A 498 29.90 17.21 -12.15
C TRP A 498 30.53 15.89 -12.59
N ARG A 499 31.20 15.86 -13.75
CA ARG A 499 31.79 14.63 -14.30
C ARG A 499 32.89 14.06 -13.39
N ASN A 500 33.52 14.89 -12.57
CA ASN A 500 34.52 14.48 -11.59
C ASN A 500 33.92 14.14 -10.21
N PHE A 501 32.61 14.29 -10.02
CA PHE A 501 31.96 13.93 -8.77
C PHE A 501 31.89 12.41 -8.60
N SER A 502 31.68 11.97 -7.36
CA SER A 502 31.52 10.57 -6.98
C SER A 502 30.61 10.46 -5.76
N PHE A 503 30.19 9.23 -5.45
CA PHE A 503 29.35 8.90 -4.29
C PHE A 503 30.01 9.28 -2.96
#